data_AF-A0A0L0UIZ3-F1
#
_entry.id   AF-A0A0L0UIZ3-F1
#
_cell.length_a   1.000
_cell.length_b   1.000
_cell.length_c   1.000
_cell.angle_alpha   90.00
_cell.angle_beta   90.00
_cell.angle_gamma   90.00
#
_symmetry.space_group_name_H-M   'P 1'
#
loop_
_entity.id
_entity.type
_entity.pdbx_description
1 polymer ?
#
loop_
_entity_poly.entity_id
_entity_poly.type
_entity_poly.pdbx_seq_one_letter_code
_entity_poly.pdbx_strand_id
1 'polypeptide(L)'
;RVLKRRVFNTPGPNHIWSADGHDKLKKFGITLYGFIDVWSRKISGIFVHITNNGPRHIGYYYLQLVKSQGGIPRRMTTDRGTETIHMAGH
;
A
#
# COMPACT_ATOMS: atom_id res chain seq x y z
N ARG A 1 -7.97 -14.31 -19.62
CA ARG A 1 -7.80 -14.83 -18.24
C ARG A 1 -8.69 -14.02 -17.32
N VAL A 2 -9.70 -14.62 -16.67
CA VAL A 2 -10.58 -13.91 -15.73
C VAL A 2 -9.84 -13.78 -14.40
N LEU A 3 -9.62 -12.55 -13.92
CA LEU A 3 -9.08 -12.30 -12.59
C LEU A 3 -10.19 -12.56 -11.57
N LYS A 4 -10.14 -13.69 -10.87
CA LYS A 4 -11.00 -13.91 -9.70
C LYS A 4 -10.56 -12.96 -8.59
N ARG A 5 -11.46 -12.08 -8.16
CA ARG A 5 -11.21 -11.16 -7.05
C ARG A 5 -10.88 -11.99 -5.81
N ARG A 6 -9.71 -11.76 -5.21
CA ARG A 6 -9.34 -12.38 -3.94
C ARG A 6 -10.34 -11.92 -2.87
N VAL A 7 -10.97 -12.89 -2.21
CA VAL A 7 -11.78 -12.66 -1.02
C VAL A 7 -10.82 -12.65 0.17
N PHE A 8 -10.82 -11.55 0.91
CA PHE A 8 -10.02 -11.42 2.12
C PHE A 8 -10.98 -11.47 3.30
N ASN A 9 -10.84 -12.47 4.17
CA ASN A 9 -11.54 -12.51 5.45
C ASN A 9 -10.68 -11.74 6.46
N THR A 10 -11.11 -10.52 6.80
CA THR A 10 -10.44 -9.67 7.78
C THR A 10 -11.44 -9.31 8.89
N PRO A 11 -11.03 -9.30 10.18
CA PRO A 11 -11.93 -9.07 11.32
C PRO A 11 -12.63 -7.71 11.35
N GLY A 12 -12.11 -6.70 10.64
CA GLY A 12 -12.67 -5.34 10.66
C GLY A 12 -11.76 -4.29 10.01
N PRO A 13 -12.17 -3.01 10.05
CA PRO A 13 -11.38 -1.90 9.53
C PRO A 13 -9.98 -1.85 10.14
N ASN A 14 -8.99 -1.40 9.38
CA ASN A 14 -7.60 -1.24 9.81
C ASN A 14 -6.95 -2.54 10.32
N HIS A 15 -7.54 -3.71 10.03
CA HIS A 15 -6.88 -4.96 10.37
C HIS A 15 -5.73 -5.26 9.41
N ILE A 16 -5.93 -5.06 8.11
CA ILE A 16 -4.89 -5.21 7.10
C ILE A 16 -4.95 -4.02 6.15
N TRP A 17 -3.82 -3.33 5.99
CA TRP A 17 -3.62 -2.43 4.85
C TRP A 17 -2.80 -3.15 3.78
N SER A 18 -3.29 -3.11 2.54
CA SER A 18 -2.57 -3.58 1.36
C SER A 18 -1.91 -2.38 0.68
N ALA A 19 -0.64 -2.53 0.35
CA ALA A 19 0.17 -1.54 -0.35
C ALA A 19 0.68 -2.10 -1.68
N ASP A 20 0.63 -1.29 -2.74
CA ASP A 20 1.06 -1.71 -4.08
C ASP A 20 1.59 -0.53 -4.92
N GLY A 21 2.65 -0.81 -5.69
CA GLY A 21 3.23 0.12 -6.65
C GLY A 21 2.62 -0.06 -8.04
N HIS A 22 2.39 1.04 -8.75
CA HIS A 22 1.77 1.02 -10.09
C HIS A 22 2.60 1.75 -11.15
N ASP A 23 2.96 1.01 -12.20
CA ASP A 23 3.94 1.43 -13.21
C ASP A 23 3.34 1.87 -14.56
N LYS A 24 2.01 1.94 -14.71
CA LYS A 24 1.38 2.30 -16.00
C LYS A 24 1.85 3.64 -16.57
N LEU A 25 2.21 4.59 -15.71
CA LEU A 25 2.67 5.92 -16.10
C LEU A 25 4.20 6.08 -16.05
N LYS A 26 4.94 4.99 -15.79
CA LYS A 26 6.40 5.02 -15.61
C LYS A 26 7.14 5.53 -16.85
N LYS A 27 6.58 5.28 -18.04
CA LYS A 27 7.06 5.83 -19.32
C LYS A 27 7.06 7.37 -19.38
N PHE A 28 6.30 8.02 -18.51
CA PHE A 28 6.25 9.47 -18.35
C PHE A 28 7.01 9.95 -17.10
N GLY A 29 7.79 9.08 -16.44
CA GLY A 29 8.47 9.40 -15.19
C GLY A 29 7.55 9.48 -13.96
N ILE A 30 6.34 8.92 -14.06
CA ILE A 30 5.33 8.97 -12.99
C ILE A 30 5.03 7.55 -12.52
N THR A 31 5.23 7.30 -11.24
CA THR A 31 4.88 6.06 -10.55
C THR A 31 3.86 6.36 -9.46
N LEU A 32 2.93 5.45 -9.23
CA LEU A 32 1.94 5.58 -8.16
C LEU A 32 2.22 4.53 -7.09
N TYR A 33 1.92 4.88 -5.84
CA TYR A 33 1.94 3.95 -4.73
C TYR A 33 0.63 4.08 -3.95
N GLY A 34 -0.14 3.00 -3.88
CA GLY A 34 -1.47 2.99 -3.29
C GLY A 34 -1.51 2.20 -1.98
N PHE A 35 -2.28 2.68 -1.01
CA PHE A 35 -2.63 1.96 0.22
C PHE A 35 -4.14 1.80 0.32
N ILE A 36 -4.60 0.59 0.61
CA ILE A 36 -6.02 0.22 0.66
C ILE A 36 -6.29 -0.57 1.94
N ASP A 37 -7.34 -0.20 2.67
CA ASP A 37 -7.87 -1.03 3.75
C ASP A 37 -8.57 -2.28 3.15
N VAL A 38 -8.10 -3.47 3.52
CA VAL A 38 -8.55 -4.71 2.89
C VAL A 38 -10.01 -5.05 3.22
N TRP A 39 -10.47 -4.67 4.42
CA TRP A 39 -11.83 -4.92 4.88
C TRP A 39 -12.84 -4.05 4.13
N SER A 40 -12.69 -2.73 4.20
CA SER A 40 -13.62 -1.76 3.60
C SER A 40 -13.39 -1.50 2.11
N ARG A 41 -12.21 -1.86 1.58
CA ARG A 41 -11.72 -1.44 0.25
C ARG A 41 -11.55 0.08 0.11
N LYS A 42 -11.55 0.83 1.22
CA LYS A 42 -11.26 2.26 1.21
C LYS A 42 -9.82 2.50 0.77
N ILE A 43 -9.63 3.41 -0.18
CA ILE A 43 -8.31 3.90 -0.54
C ILE A 43 -7.85 4.82 0.59
N SER A 44 -6.85 4.37 1.35
CA SER A 44 -6.25 5.14 2.44
C SER A 44 -5.38 6.27 1.90
N GLY A 45 -4.70 6.05 0.78
CA GLY A 45 -3.97 7.08 0.05
C GLY A 45 -3.37 6.60 -1.26
N ILE A 46 -3.11 7.54 -2.16
CA ILE A 46 -2.36 7.35 -3.41
C ILE A 46 -1.26 8.41 -3.42
N PHE A 47 -0.01 7.97 -3.59
CA PHE A 47 1.17 8.81 -3.62
C PHE A 47 1.79 8.76 -5.01
N VAL A 48 2.24 9.91 -5.49
CA VAL A 48 2.89 10.06 -6.79
C VAL A 48 4.38 10.26 -6.57
N HIS A 49 5.22 9.55 -7.34
CA HIS A 49 6.67 9.71 -7.27
C HIS A 49 7.35 9.40 -8.60
N ILE A 50 8.63 9.75 -8.72
CA ILE A 50 9.46 9.39 -9.87
C ILE A 50 9.94 7.93 -9.83
N THR A 51 9.86 7.30 -8.65
CA THR A 51 10.21 5.90 -8.40
C THR A 51 9.31 5.32 -7.31
N ASN A 52 8.77 4.13 -7.53
CA ASN A 52 8.11 3.30 -6.53
C ASN A 52 9.10 2.38 -5.78
N ASN A 53 10.26 2.11 -6.40
CA ASN A 53 11.52 1.52 -5.95
C ASN A 53 11.96 1.58 -4.47
N GLY A 54 11.62 2.67 -3.79
CA GLY A 54 12.43 3.20 -2.68
C GLY A 54 11.80 2.97 -1.30
N PRO A 55 12.36 2.11 -0.43
CA PRO A 55 11.79 1.82 0.90
C PRO A 55 11.59 3.07 1.77
N ARG A 56 12.46 4.08 1.62
CA ARG A 56 12.36 5.35 2.34
C ARG A 56 11.12 6.15 1.96
N HIS A 57 10.79 6.21 0.67
CA HIS A 57 9.61 6.94 0.18
C HIS A 57 8.33 6.25 0.62
N ILE A 58 8.28 4.92 0.48
CA ILE A 58 7.13 4.13 0.93
C ILE A 58 6.94 4.28 2.45
N GLY A 59 8.03 4.24 3.23
CA GLY A 59 8.04 4.48 4.67
C GLY A 59 7.44 5.82 5.04
N TYR A 60 7.85 6.86 4.33
CA TYR A 60 7.31 8.20 4.52
C TYR A 60 5.81 8.27 4.22
N TYR A 61 5.34 7.67 3.12
CA TYR A 61 3.92 7.62 2.78
C TYR A 61 3.09 6.88 3.84
N TYR A 62 3.60 5.76 4.34
CA TYR A 62 2.98 5.04 5.44
C TYR A 62 2.84 5.93 6.68
N LEU A 63 3.90 6.61 7.10
CA LEU A 63 3.86 7.51 8.26
C LEU A 63 2.89 8.69 8.07
N GLN A 64 2.81 9.25 6.85
CA GLN A 64 1.82 10.28 6.53
C GLN A 64 0.38 9.75 6.69
N LEU A 65 0.11 8.52 6.27
CA LEU A 65 -1.20 7.89 6.45
C LEU A 65 -1.52 7.59 7.91
N VAL A 66 -0.55 7.10 8.66
CA VAL A 66 -0.73 6.85 10.10
C VAL A 66 -1.09 8.14 10.82
N LYS A 67 -0.39 9.23 10.50
CA LYS A 67 -0.68 10.56 11.06
C LYS A 67 -2.06 11.07 10.65
N SER A 68 -2.46 10.89 9.39
CA SER A 68 -3.75 11.41 8.90
C SER A 68 -4.96 10.60 9.40
N GLN A 69 -4.81 9.29 9.57
CA GLN A 69 -5.87 8.42 10.06
C GLN A 69 -5.92 8.32 11.59
N GLY A 70 -4.92 8.84 12.29
CA GLY A 70 -4.83 8.76 13.76
C GLY A 70 -4.60 7.35 14.29
N GLY A 71 -4.02 6.45 13.48
CA GLY A 71 -3.84 5.05 13.84
C GLY A 71 -3.04 4.26 12.82
N ILE A 72 -2.63 3.04 13.21
CA ILE A 72 -1.87 2.09 12.39
C ILE A 72 -2.74 0.87 12.04
N PRO A 73 -2.48 0.18 10.93
CA PRO A 73 -3.08 -1.12 10.70
C PRO A 73 -2.50 -2.17 11.66
N ARG A 74 -3.26 -3.24 11.93
CA ARG A 74 -2.76 -4.41 12.69
C ARG A 74 -1.76 -5.25 11.91
N ARG A 75 -1.84 -5.23 10.58
CA ARG A 75 -0.94 -5.92 9.67
C ARG A 75 -0.80 -5.11 8.39
N MET A 76 0.35 -5.22 7.76
CA MET A 76 0.58 -4.63 6.45
C MET A 76 0.97 -5.73 5.44
N THR A 77 0.40 -5.65 4.24
CA THR A 77 0.70 -6.59 3.15
C THR A 77 1.10 -5.81 1.91
N THR A 78 2.19 -6.23 1.30
CA THR A 78 2.70 -5.67 0.05
C THR A 78 2.94 -6.81 -0.92
N ASP A 79 2.86 -6.56 -2.23
CA ASP A 79 3.47 -7.49 -3.17
C ASP A 79 4.97 -7.63 -2.87
N ARG A 80 5.57 -8.77 -3.22
CA ARG A 80 6.97 -9.10 -2.88
C ARG A 80 7.96 -8.29 -3.74
N GLY A 81 7.91 -6.97 -3.61
CA GLY A 81 8.97 -6.07 -4.06
C GLY A 81 10.13 -6.05 -3.06
N THR A 82 11.33 -5.72 -3.53
CA THR A 82 12.52 -5.50 -2.69
C THR A 82 12.36 -4.29 -1.74
N GLU A 83 11.34 -3.48 -1.98
CA GLU A 83 11.07 -2.17 -1.38
C GLU A 83 10.39 -2.25 -0.01
N THR A 84 9.77 -3.40 0.30
CA THR A 84 8.81 -3.54 1.41
C THR A 84 9.20 -4.62 2.41
N ILE A 85 10.44 -5.14 2.32
CA ILE A 85 10.97 -6.15 3.24
C ILE A 85 10.90 -5.65 4.70
N HIS A 86 11.12 -4.36 4.93
CA HIS A 86 11.06 -3.74 6.27
C HIS A 86 9.64 -3.42 6.76
N MET A 87 8.64 -3.61 5.90
CA MET A 87 7.26 -3.21 6.14
C MET A 87 6.33 -4.37 6.46
N ALA A 88 6.74 -5.59 6.15
CA ALA A 88 5.95 -6.81 6.32
C ALA A 88 5.92 -7.36 7.77
N GLY A 89 6.24 -6.55 8.79
CA GLY A 89 6.74 -7.04 10.08
C GLY A 89 6.10 -6.51 11.36
N HIS A 90 4.94 -5.84 11.34
CA HIS A 90 4.21 -5.47 12.57
C HIS A 90 2.72 -5.75 12.45
#